data_AF-A0A0R2KGF6-F1
#
_entry.id   AF-A0A0R2KGF6-F1
#
_cell.length_a   1.000
_cell.length_b   1.000
_cell.length_c   1.000
_cell.angle_alpha   90.00
_cell.angle_beta   90.00
_cell.angle_gamma   90.00
#
_symmetry.space_group_name_H-M   'P 1'
#
loop_
_entity.id
_entity.type
_entity.pdbx_description
1 polymer ?
#
loop_
_entity_poly.entity_id
_entity_poly.type
_entity_poly.pdbx_seq_one_letter_code
_entity_poly.pdbx_strand_id
1 'polypeptide(L)' 'MTKKFLNENNIPFKEHNLSDQPELITYLKDKGLQSVPVLENNFEPIINGFRPDLLRKLLTL' A
#
# COMPACT_ATOMS: atom_id res chain seq x y z
N MET A 1 -3.56 -5.30 8.41
CA MET A 1 -4.85 -4.57 8.39
C MET A 1 -5.18 -3.97 7.03
N THR A 2 -4.23 -3.34 6.33
CA THR A 2 -4.48 -2.73 5.01
C THR A 2 -4.97 -3.70 3.93
N LYS A 3 -4.28 -4.82 3.69
CA LYS A 3 -4.72 -5.87 2.76
C LYS A 3 -6.13 -6.40 3.09
N LYS A 4 -6.41 -6.58 4.39
CA LYS A 4 -7.73 -7.01 4.88
C LYS A 4 -8.81 -5.99 4.52
N PHE A 5 -8.58 -4.70 4.77
CA PHE A 5 -9.51 -3.62 4.38
C PHE A 5 -9.80 -3.63 2.88
N LEU A 6 -8.77 -3.79 2.03
CA LEU A 6 -8.96 -3.84 0.58
C LEU A 6 -9.83 -5.03 0.16
N ASN A 7 -9.55 -6.22 0.69
CA ASN A 7 -10.35 -7.42 0.44
C ASN A 7 -11.81 -7.26 0.89
N GLU A 8 -12.04 -6.76 2.11
CA GLU A 8 -13.38 -6.59 2.67
C GLU A 8 -14.24 -5.59 1.88
N ASN A 9 -13.61 -4.61 1.24
CA ASN A 9 -14.29 -3.61 0.41
C ASN A 9 -14.21 -3.93 -1.10
N ASN A 10 -13.77 -5.14 -1.47
CA ASN A 10 -13.60 -5.58 -2.86
C ASN A 10 -12.78 -4.61 -3.73
N ILE A 11 -11.79 -3.93 -3.13
CA ILE A 11 -10.90 -3.04 -3.87
C ILE A 11 -9.82 -3.90 -4.54
N PRO A 12 -9.72 -3.91 -5.88
CA PRO A 12 -8.69 -4.67 -6.57
C PRO A 12 -7.30 -4.08 -6.30
N PHE A 13 -6.32 -4.95 -6.09
CA PHE A 13 -4.91 -4.56 -5.97
C PHE A 13 -4.01 -5.66 -6.52
N LYS A 14 -2.81 -5.26 -6.93
CA LYS A 14 -1.72 -6.20 -7.24
C LYS A 14 -0.76 -6.23 -6.06
N GLU A 15 -0.53 -7.42 -5.52
CA GLU A 15 0.43 -7.62 -4.44
C GLU A 15 1.85 -7.74 -4.99
N HIS A 16 2.78 -7.06 -4.35
CA HIS A 16 4.21 -7.19 -4.56
C HIS A 16 4.85 -7.63 -3.23
N ASN A 17 5.33 -8.87 -3.17
CA ASN A 17 5.92 -9.45 -1.95
C ASN A 17 7.44 -9.23 -1.96
N LEU A 18 7.96 -8.63 -0.88
CA LEU A 18 9.40 -8.35 -0.75
C LEU A 18 10.27 -9.60 -0.68
N SER A 19 9.73 -10.75 -0.26
CA SER A 19 10.46 -12.01 -0.29
C SER A 19 10.73 -12.49 -1.72
N ASP A 20 9.82 -12.20 -2.65
CA ASP A 20 9.92 -12.59 -4.06
C ASP A 20 10.61 -11.49 -4.89
N GLN A 21 10.53 -10.23 -4.44
CA GLN A 21 11.04 -9.04 -5.12
C GLN A 21 11.88 -8.17 -4.16
N PRO A 22 13.04 -8.65 -3.69
CA PRO A 22 13.87 -7.94 -2.70
C PRO A 22 14.39 -6.59 -3.22
N GLU A 23 14.46 -6.38 -4.54
CA GLU A 23 14.82 -5.11 -5.16
C GLU A 23 13.88 -3.96 -4.76
N LEU A 24 12.63 -4.26 -4.40
CA LEU A 24 11.67 -3.28 -3.92
C LEU A 24 12.06 -2.70 -2.55
N ILE A 25 12.92 -3.37 -1.77
CA ILE A 25 13.42 -2.83 -0.50
C ILE A 25 14.21 -1.54 -0.74
N THR A 26 15.07 -1.52 -1.76
CA THR A 26 15.84 -0.31 -2.12
C THR A 26 14.90 0.79 -2.60
N TYR A 27 13.95 0.46 -3.47
CA TYR A 27 12.91 1.39 -3.92
C TYR A 27 12.15 2.06 -2.77
N LEU A 28 11.73 1.28 -1.77
CA LEU A 28 11.04 1.79 -0.59
C LEU A 28 11.94 2.70 0.26
N LYS A 29 13.20 2.31 0.48
CA LYS A 29 14.19 3.11 1.23
C LYS A 29 14.46 4.46 0.57
N ASP A 30 14.63 4.48 -0.76
CA ASP A 30 14.87 5.71 -1.52
C ASP A 30 13.69 6.68 -1.43
N LYS A 31 12.47 6.16 -1.24
CA LYS A 31 11.25 6.95 -0.97
C LYS A 31 11.04 7.30 0.52
N GLY A 32 11.97 6.94 1.40
CA GLY A 32 11.84 7.15 2.85
C GLY A 32 10.80 6.26 3.53
N LEU A 33 10.35 5.19 2.87
CA LEU A 33 9.36 4.25 3.39
C LEU A 33 10.07 3.12 4.13
N GLN A 34 9.80 3.00 5.43
CA GLN A 34 10.51 2.06 6.30
C GLN A 34 9.69 0.82 6.69
N SER A 35 8.41 0.77 6.30
CA SER A 35 7.51 -0.32 6.67
C SER A 35 6.56 -0.71 5.54
N VAL A 36 6.11 -1.96 5.56
CA VAL A 36 5.02 -2.48 4.72
C VAL A 36 3.77 -2.70 5.57
N PRO A 37 2.56 -2.73 5.00
CA PRO A 37 2.20 -2.60 3.58
C PRO A 37 2.32 -1.16 3.05
N VAL A 38 2.57 -1.02 1.74
CA VAL A 38 2.57 0.26 1.01
C VAL A 38 1.57 0.18 -0.14
N LEU A 39 0.71 1.19 -0.29
CA LEU A 39 -0.08 1.39 -1.51
C LEU A 39 0.37 2.65 -2.24
N GLU A 40 0.65 2.47 -3.52
CA GLU A 40 0.95 3.52 -4.48
C GLU A 40 -0.12 3.45 -5.58
N ASN A 41 -1.23 4.15 -5.40
CA ASN A 41 -2.36 4.10 -6.33
C ASN A 41 -2.36 5.29 -7.30
N ASN A 42 -1.29 5.46 -8.08
CA ASN A 42 -1.10 6.52 -9.09
C ASN A 42 -1.38 7.99 -8.67
N PHE A 43 -1.70 8.23 -7.40
CA PHE A 43 -2.05 9.52 -6.83
C PHE A 43 -1.49 9.62 -5.42
N GLU A 44 -1.03 10.82 -5.07
CA GLU A 44 -0.68 11.16 -3.71
C GLU A 44 -1.94 11.32 -2.84
N PRO A 45 -1.88 10.94 -1.55
CA PRO A 45 -0.70 10.47 -0.82
C PRO A 45 -0.48 8.95 -0.91
N ILE A 46 0.79 8.53 -0.88
CA ILE A 46 1.17 7.13 -0.62
C ILE A 46 0.61 6.70 0.74
N ILE A 47 0.01 5.52 0.81
CA ILE A 47 -0.44 4.93 2.06
C ILE A 47 0.64 4.01 2.59
N ASN A 48 1.34 4.43 3.67
CA ASN A 48 2.30 3.60 4.39
C ASN A 48 1.65 3.04 5.67
N GLY A 49 1.62 1.70 5.79
CA GLY A 49 1.00 1.01 6.90
C GLY A 49 -0.53 1.00 6.84
N PHE A 50 -1.16 0.93 8.02
CA PHE A 50 -2.61 0.99 8.15
C PHE A 50 -3.08 2.41 8.49
N ARG A 51 -3.58 3.12 7.48
CA ARG A 51 -4.07 4.50 7.58
C ARG A 51 -5.56 4.55 7.24
N PRO A 52 -6.47 4.29 8.20
CA PRO A 52 -7.90 4.21 7.93
C PRO A 52 -8.48 5.52 7.38
N ASP A 53 -7.91 6.66 7.74
CA ASP A 53 -8.24 7.99 7.22
C ASP A 53 -7.99 8.11 5.71
N LEU A 54 -6.90 7.51 5.20
CA LEU A 54 -6.57 7.50 3.78
C LEU A 54 -7.29 6.36 3.04
N LEU A 55 -7.39 5.18 3.67
CA LEU A 55 -8.04 4.01 3.07
C LEU A 55 -9.53 4.25 2.80
N ARG A 56 -10.23 4.98 3.68
CA ARG A 56 -11.63 5.35 3.45
C ARG A 56 -11.83 6.19 2.18
N LYS A 57 -10.81 6.94 1.73
CA LYS A 57 -10.89 7.73 0.49
C LYS A 57 -10.96 6.85 -0.76
N LEU A 58 -10.58 5.57 -0.66
CA LEU A 58 -10.66 4.62 -1.77
C LEU A 58 -12.08 4.11 -2.02
N LEU A 59 -13.00 4.27 -1.04
CA LEU A 59 -14.39 3.82 -1.15
C LEU A 59 -15.29 4.82 -1.91
N THR A 60 -14.80 6.04 -2.12
CA THR A 60 -15.53 7.13 -2.77
C THR A 60 -15.03 7.40 -4.19
N LEU A 61 -14.20 6.50 -4.74
CA LEU A 61 -13.69 6.55 -6.10
C LEU A 61 -14.65 5.89 -7.09
#